data_AF-A0A3D3TSV0-F1
#
_entry.id   AF-A0A3D3TSV0-F1
#
_cell.length_a   1.000
_cell.length_b   1.000
_cell.length_c   1.000
_cell.angle_alpha   90.00
_cell.angle_beta   90.00
_cell.angle_gamma   90.00
#
_symmetry.space_group_name_H-M   'P 1'
#
loop_
_entity.id
_entity.type
_entity.pdbx_description
1 polymer ?
#
loop_
_entity_poly.entity_id
_entity_poly.type
_entity_poly.pdbx_seq_one_letter_code
_entity_poly.pdbx_strand_id
1 'polypeptide(L)'
;MAKNSIKLNDLIGLSLNDFIEKTAGISYTKRALLWFKVNLNKKVTSSELAQIPGKDGNPISHNMRRIFELRDEQGYDIVNWKDNERTNLNLKVDEWVLLSLEPIEENIRSRGVNKRIAFEVFSRDHFTCQTCGRTPQDDDPFKPNHKVTLHVGHIIAHKSNHNGDNKELTADDFITMCNVCNEGAKNNEIPTITLLDRVKACSVNEKQAIYDFLKDSLD
;
A
#
# COMPACT_ATOMS: atom_id res chain seq x y z
N MET A 1 -22.01 28.04 2.10
CA MET A 1 -21.83 28.66 0.77
C MET A 1 -21.55 27.54 -0.23
N ALA A 2 -22.48 27.31 -1.16
CA ALA A 2 -22.33 26.26 -2.16
C ALA A 2 -21.07 26.54 -3.00
N LYS A 3 -20.06 25.68 -2.91
CA LYS A 3 -18.95 25.70 -3.87
C LYS A 3 -19.57 25.34 -5.21
N ASN A 4 -19.74 26.32 -6.10
CA ASN A 4 -20.07 26.10 -7.50
C ASN A 4 -19.20 24.94 -8.01
N SER A 5 -19.82 23.84 -8.39
CA SER A 5 -19.13 22.69 -8.95
C SER A 5 -18.53 23.13 -10.28
N ILE A 6 -17.21 23.31 -10.33
CA ILE A 6 -16.49 23.60 -11.57
C ILE A 6 -16.83 22.52 -12.59
N LYS A 7 -17.37 22.91 -13.75
CA LYS A 7 -17.70 21.97 -14.83
C LYS A 7 -16.43 21.69 -15.63
N LEU A 8 -16.25 20.44 -16.06
CA LEU A 8 -15.07 20.03 -16.83
C LEU A 8 -14.90 20.86 -18.11
N ASN A 9 -16.01 21.16 -18.80
CA ASN A 9 -16.02 21.98 -20.01
C ASN A 9 -15.43 23.38 -19.81
N ASP A 10 -15.51 23.94 -18.60
CA ASP A 10 -14.96 25.26 -18.30
C ASP A 10 -13.42 25.24 -18.19
N LEU A 11 -12.81 24.05 -18.17
CA LEU A 11 -11.38 23.85 -17.97
C LEU A 11 -10.66 23.37 -19.24
N ILE A 12 -11.41 22.96 -20.29
CA ILE A 12 -10.84 22.44 -21.53
C ILE A 12 -10.09 23.56 -22.27
N GLY A 13 -8.86 23.27 -22.69
CA GLY A 13 -8.03 24.18 -23.47
C GLY A 13 -7.34 25.28 -22.67
N LEU A 14 -7.50 25.32 -21.34
CA LEU A 14 -6.76 26.23 -20.47
C LEU A 14 -5.27 25.88 -20.44
N SER A 15 -4.44 26.91 -20.31
CA SER A 15 -3.04 26.70 -19.93
C SER A 15 -2.96 26.12 -18.51
N LEU A 16 -1.82 25.52 -18.15
CA LEU A 16 -1.62 25.01 -16.79
C LEU A 16 -1.80 26.09 -15.73
N ASN A 17 -1.33 27.32 -15.98
CA ASN A 17 -1.46 28.43 -15.05
C ASN A 17 -2.93 28.84 -14.88
N ASP A 18 -3.67 29.01 -15.97
CA ASP A 18 -5.10 29.37 -15.91
C ASP A 18 -5.92 28.27 -15.23
N PHE A 19 -5.57 27.01 -15.50
CA PHE A 19 -6.16 25.86 -14.80
C PHE A 19 -5.88 25.93 -13.30
N ILE A 20 -4.65 26.26 -12.90
CA ILE A 20 -4.26 26.37 -11.50
C ILE A 20 -5.07 27.46 -10.79
N GLU A 21 -5.19 28.64 -11.39
CA GLU A 21 -5.97 29.75 -10.83
C GLU A 21 -7.45 29.39 -10.70
N LYS A 22 -8.05 28.85 -11.78
CA LYS A 22 -9.47 28.53 -11.83
C LYS A 22 -9.87 27.40 -10.88
N THR A 23 -8.93 26.53 -10.54
CA THR A 23 -9.13 25.39 -9.61
C THR A 23 -8.61 25.65 -8.19
N ALA A 24 -8.30 26.90 -7.84
CA ALA A 24 -7.87 27.27 -6.50
C ALA A 24 -8.88 26.84 -5.41
N GLY A 25 -8.38 26.44 -4.24
CA GLY A 25 -9.24 25.98 -3.12
C GLY A 25 -9.80 24.56 -3.28
N ILE A 26 -9.37 23.81 -4.30
CA ILE A 26 -9.66 22.38 -4.51
C ILE A 26 -8.45 21.55 -4.08
N SER A 27 -8.68 20.37 -3.48
CA SER A 27 -7.61 19.43 -3.11
C SER A 27 -6.78 18.99 -4.31
N TYR A 28 -5.48 18.80 -4.10
CA TYR A 28 -4.54 18.33 -5.13
C TYR A 28 -5.07 17.14 -5.93
N THR A 29 -5.49 16.05 -5.26
CA THR A 29 -5.96 14.82 -5.93
C THR A 29 -7.07 15.09 -6.95
N LYS A 30 -8.06 15.90 -6.57
CA LYS A 30 -9.16 16.29 -7.47
C LYS A 30 -8.67 17.18 -8.62
N ARG A 31 -7.70 18.06 -8.39
CA ARG A 31 -7.11 18.91 -9.44
C ARG A 31 -6.28 18.08 -10.42
N ALA A 32 -5.44 17.17 -9.93
CA ALA A 32 -4.68 16.25 -10.77
C ALA A 32 -5.60 15.42 -11.67
N LEU A 33 -6.69 14.86 -11.10
CA LEU A 33 -7.68 14.15 -11.89
C LEU A 33 -8.35 15.04 -12.94
N LEU A 34 -8.77 16.27 -12.58
CA LEU A 34 -9.34 17.21 -13.54
C LEU A 34 -8.35 17.54 -14.66
N TRP A 35 -7.06 17.72 -14.33
CA TRP A 35 -6.00 17.97 -15.30
C TRP A 35 -5.84 16.80 -16.28
N PHE A 36 -5.89 15.56 -15.80
CA PHE A 36 -5.94 14.38 -16.65
C PHE A 36 -7.20 14.35 -17.52
N LYS A 37 -8.38 14.63 -16.96
CA LYS A 37 -9.66 14.59 -17.72
C LYS A 37 -9.71 15.63 -18.84
N VAL A 38 -9.19 16.85 -18.63
CA VAL A 38 -9.10 17.86 -19.71
C VAL A 38 -8.03 17.53 -20.75
N ASN A 39 -7.07 16.67 -20.40
CA ASN A 39 -6.02 16.16 -21.26
C ASN A 39 -6.21 14.66 -21.60
N LEU A 40 -7.46 14.22 -21.74
CA LEU A 40 -7.77 12.82 -22.09
C LEU A 40 -7.02 12.40 -23.37
N ASN A 41 -6.39 11.22 -23.34
CA ASN A 41 -5.55 10.68 -24.41
C ASN A 41 -4.34 11.55 -24.80
N LYS A 42 -3.99 12.55 -23.99
CA LYS A 42 -2.80 13.39 -24.18
C LYS A 42 -1.79 13.12 -23.08
N LYS A 43 -0.52 13.38 -23.39
CA LYS A 43 0.59 13.26 -22.44
C LYS A 43 0.50 14.38 -21.41
N VAL A 44 0.56 13.99 -20.15
CA VAL A 44 0.70 14.85 -18.98
C VAL A 44 2.02 14.48 -18.31
N THR A 45 2.86 15.46 -18.03
CA THR A 45 4.18 15.24 -17.47
C THR A 45 4.18 15.32 -15.95
N SER A 46 5.14 14.64 -15.33
CA SER A 46 5.38 14.70 -13.90
C SER A 46 5.72 16.13 -13.42
N SER A 47 6.32 16.94 -14.30
CA SER A 47 6.62 18.35 -14.06
C SER A 47 5.36 19.21 -13.98
N GLU A 48 4.40 19.03 -14.90
CA GLU A 48 3.11 19.73 -14.83
C GLU A 48 2.34 19.34 -13.56
N LEU A 49 2.32 18.05 -13.23
CA LEU A 49 1.68 17.53 -12.01
C LEU A 49 2.32 18.05 -10.73
N ALA A 50 3.62 18.38 -10.74
CA ALA A 50 4.31 18.97 -9.60
C ALA A 50 3.99 20.47 -9.40
N GLN A 51 3.61 21.17 -10.47
CA GLN A 51 3.24 22.58 -10.41
C GLN A 51 1.83 22.79 -9.82
N ILE A 52 0.95 21.78 -9.87
CA ILE A 52 -0.39 21.87 -9.30
C ILE A 52 -0.31 21.93 -7.77
N PRO A 53 -0.76 23.01 -7.10
CA PRO A 53 -0.69 23.10 -5.66
C PRO A 53 -1.85 22.38 -4.95
N GLY A 54 -1.71 22.26 -3.63
CA GLY A 54 -2.77 21.82 -2.73
C GLY A 54 -3.91 22.81 -2.59
N LYS A 55 -4.86 22.48 -1.71
CA LYS A 55 -6.05 23.31 -1.43
C LYS A 55 -5.68 24.73 -0.97
N ASP A 56 -4.61 24.84 -0.19
CA ASP A 56 -4.18 26.09 0.43
C ASP A 56 -3.15 26.85 -0.43
N GLY A 57 -2.96 26.46 -1.70
CA GLY A 57 -2.02 27.11 -2.63
C GLY A 57 -0.57 26.66 -2.49
N ASN A 58 -0.23 25.89 -1.45
CA ASN A 58 1.12 25.38 -1.22
C ASN A 58 1.46 24.16 -2.11
N PRO A 59 2.74 23.97 -2.49
CA PRO A 59 3.21 22.75 -3.13
C PRO A 59 2.91 21.50 -2.28
N ILE A 60 2.69 20.36 -2.94
CA ILE A 60 2.38 19.09 -2.28
C ILE A 60 3.61 18.18 -2.31
N SER A 61 4.03 17.71 -1.12
CA SER A 61 4.97 16.58 -1.01
C SER A 61 4.30 15.29 -1.47
N HIS A 62 5.04 14.40 -2.14
CA HIS A 62 4.55 13.10 -2.62
C HIS A 62 3.35 13.21 -3.58
N ASN A 63 3.34 14.22 -4.45
CA ASN A 63 2.35 14.40 -5.50
C ASN A 63 2.13 13.13 -6.33
N MET A 64 3.21 12.43 -6.70
CA MET A 64 3.14 11.20 -7.49
C MET A 64 2.42 10.05 -6.76
N ARG A 65 2.49 10.00 -5.42
CA ARG A 65 1.71 9.04 -4.64
C ARG A 65 0.21 9.21 -4.85
N ARG A 66 -0.26 10.45 -4.97
CA ARG A 66 -1.68 10.75 -5.23
C ARG A 66 -2.11 10.32 -6.64
N ILE A 67 -1.18 10.31 -7.60
CA ILE A 67 -1.43 9.81 -8.95
C ILE A 67 -1.57 8.29 -8.94
N PHE A 68 -0.71 7.58 -8.20
CA PHE A 68 -0.88 6.15 -7.97
C PHE A 68 -2.18 5.83 -7.23
N GLU A 69 -2.60 6.64 -6.25
CA GLU A 69 -3.91 6.46 -5.59
C GLU A 69 -5.08 6.63 -6.59
N LEU A 70 -5.01 7.57 -7.53
CA LEU A 70 -6.01 7.72 -8.59
C LEU A 70 -6.05 6.49 -9.52
N ARG A 71 -4.88 5.96 -9.87
CA ARG A 71 -4.73 4.79 -10.74
C ARG A 71 -5.20 3.51 -10.06
N ASP A 72 -4.61 3.21 -8.90
CA ASP A 72 -4.71 1.91 -8.25
C ASP A 72 -5.91 1.85 -7.29
N GLU A 73 -6.24 2.91 -6.55
CA GLU A 73 -7.35 2.86 -5.58
C GLU A 73 -8.67 3.37 -6.14
N GLN A 74 -8.64 4.27 -7.13
CA GLN A 74 -9.85 4.85 -7.74
C GLN A 74 -10.13 4.29 -9.14
N GLY A 75 -9.24 3.45 -9.69
CA GLY A 75 -9.47 2.72 -10.94
C GLY A 75 -9.34 3.54 -12.22
N TYR A 76 -8.82 4.77 -12.17
CA TYR A 76 -8.60 5.54 -13.39
C TYR A 76 -7.50 4.89 -14.23
N ASP A 77 -7.73 4.70 -15.53
CA ASP A 77 -6.75 4.11 -16.46
C ASP A 77 -5.65 5.12 -16.82
N ILE A 78 -4.86 5.47 -15.80
CA ILE A 78 -3.71 6.37 -15.86
C ILE A 78 -2.47 5.50 -16.11
N VAL A 79 -1.96 5.57 -17.33
CA VAL A 79 -0.84 4.76 -17.82
C VAL A 79 0.47 5.54 -17.82
N ASN A 80 1.59 4.84 -17.68
CA ASN A 80 2.94 5.41 -17.77
C ASN A 80 3.85 4.51 -18.63
N TRP A 81 5.14 4.85 -18.69
CA TRP A 81 6.14 4.11 -19.48
C TRP A 81 6.20 2.60 -19.22
N LYS A 82 5.81 2.12 -18.03
CA LYS A 82 5.78 0.69 -17.72
C LYS A 82 4.63 -0.04 -18.42
N ASP A 83 3.64 0.70 -18.91
CA ASP A 83 2.49 0.17 -19.64
C ASP A 83 2.69 0.23 -21.16
N ASN A 84 3.88 0.62 -21.65
CA ASN A 84 4.15 0.79 -23.09
C ASN A 84 3.93 -0.50 -23.90
N GLU A 85 4.25 -1.66 -23.34
CA GLU A 85 4.01 -2.96 -24.00
C GLU A 85 2.51 -3.20 -24.24
N ARG A 86 1.67 -2.85 -23.26
CA ARG A 86 0.20 -2.97 -23.35
C ARG A 86 -0.42 -1.89 -24.25
N THR A 87 0.12 -0.68 -24.21
CA THR A 87 -0.56 0.52 -24.76
C THR A 87 -0.01 0.99 -26.10
N ASN A 88 1.23 0.61 -26.45
CA ASN A 88 1.95 1.08 -27.63
C ASN A 88 2.09 2.62 -27.73
N LEU A 89 2.04 3.35 -26.61
CA LEU A 89 2.11 4.81 -26.57
C LEU A 89 3.53 5.38 -26.56
N ASN A 90 4.54 4.53 -26.34
CA ASN A 90 5.95 4.92 -26.24
C ASN A 90 6.18 6.11 -25.30
N LEU A 91 5.62 6.04 -24.09
CA LEU A 91 5.73 7.04 -23.04
C LEU A 91 7.13 7.03 -22.43
N LYS A 92 7.64 8.23 -22.11
CA LYS A 92 8.86 8.42 -21.32
C LYS A 92 8.57 8.29 -19.83
N VAL A 93 9.65 8.20 -19.04
CA VAL A 93 9.58 8.00 -17.58
C VAL A 93 8.74 9.06 -16.87
N ASP A 94 8.75 10.29 -17.38
CA ASP A 94 8.04 11.44 -16.84
C ASP A 94 6.63 11.64 -17.41
N GLU A 95 6.21 10.85 -18.40
CA GLU A 95 4.95 11.01 -19.13
C GLU A 95 3.86 10.04 -18.62
N TRP A 96 2.65 10.57 -18.52
CA TRP A 96 1.44 9.88 -18.08
C TRP A 96 0.30 10.18 -19.04
N VAL A 97 -0.64 9.25 -19.21
CA VAL A 97 -1.83 9.45 -20.05
C VAL A 97 -3.05 8.86 -19.34
N LEU A 98 -4.18 9.57 -19.36
CA LEU A 98 -5.47 9.01 -18.97
C LEU A 98 -6.19 8.50 -20.23
N LEU A 99 -6.57 7.22 -20.25
CA LEU A 99 -7.20 6.57 -21.41
C LEU A 99 -8.74 6.58 -21.36
N SER A 100 -9.31 6.66 -20.16
CA SER A 100 -10.77 6.70 -19.95
C SER A 100 -11.17 7.82 -19.00
N LEU A 101 -12.27 8.54 -19.29
CA LEU A 101 -12.81 9.58 -18.41
C LEU A 101 -13.34 9.02 -17.10
N GLU A 102 -13.90 7.81 -17.17
CA GLU A 102 -14.50 7.12 -16.03
C GLU A 102 -13.59 5.99 -15.56
N PRO A 103 -13.59 5.70 -14.25
CA PRO A 103 -12.77 4.64 -13.69
C PRO A 103 -13.20 3.28 -14.22
N ILE A 104 -12.23 2.37 -14.33
CA ILE A 104 -12.43 0.97 -14.68
C ILE A 104 -12.39 0.18 -13.38
N GLU A 105 -13.49 -0.48 -13.02
CA GLU A 105 -13.59 -1.24 -11.76
C GLU A 105 -12.52 -2.32 -11.64
N GLU A 106 -12.17 -2.96 -12.77
CA GLU A 106 -11.11 -3.98 -12.86
C GLU A 106 -9.71 -3.44 -12.52
N ASN A 107 -9.50 -2.12 -12.58
CA ASN A 107 -8.24 -1.51 -12.20
C ASN A 107 -8.16 -1.17 -10.70
N ILE A 108 -9.30 -1.23 -9.98
CA ILE A 108 -9.35 -0.91 -8.56
C ILE A 108 -8.69 -2.03 -7.76
N ARG A 109 -7.54 -1.72 -7.19
CA ARG A 109 -6.83 -2.55 -6.22
C ARG A 109 -7.21 -2.08 -4.83
N SER A 110 -7.83 -2.97 -4.05
CA SER A 110 -8.07 -2.70 -2.64
C SER A 110 -6.74 -2.36 -1.96
N ARG A 111 -6.73 -1.35 -1.09
CA ARG A 111 -5.55 -1.06 -0.26
C ARG A 111 -5.09 -2.36 0.40
N GLY A 112 -3.77 -2.42 0.64
CA GLY A 112 -3.18 -3.41 1.54
C GLY A 112 -3.79 -3.35 2.95
N VAL A 113 -3.04 -3.81 3.93
CA VAL A 113 -3.50 -3.91 5.33
C VAL A 113 -4.26 -2.66 5.81
N ASN A 114 -5.55 -2.82 6.11
CA ASN A 114 -6.36 -1.80 6.79
C ASN A 114 -6.37 -2.06 8.32
N LYS A 115 -6.90 -1.12 9.12
CA LYS A 115 -6.91 -1.24 10.59
C LYS A 115 -7.69 -2.46 11.10
N ARG A 116 -8.76 -2.85 10.40
CA ARG A 116 -9.56 -4.03 10.74
C ARG A 116 -8.73 -5.30 10.55
N ILE A 117 -8.16 -5.47 9.36
CA ILE A 117 -7.28 -6.60 9.02
C ILE A 117 -6.10 -6.64 9.99
N ALA A 118 -5.47 -5.50 10.29
CA ALA A 118 -4.34 -5.47 11.22
C ALA A 118 -4.73 -5.98 12.61
N PHE A 119 -5.88 -5.55 13.13
CA PHE A 119 -6.36 -6.02 14.43
C PHE A 119 -6.73 -7.51 14.41
N GLU A 120 -7.36 -7.99 13.33
CA GLU A 120 -7.69 -9.42 13.15
C GLU A 120 -6.43 -10.28 13.13
N VAL A 121 -5.41 -9.88 12.37
CA VAL A 121 -4.11 -10.58 12.28
C VAL A 121 -3.41 -10.58 13.63
N PHE A 122 -3.29 -9.43 14.29
CA PHE A 122 -2.64 -9.36 15.60
C PHE A 122 -3.38 -10.15 16.66
N SER A 123 -4.71 -10.16 16.65
CA SER A 123 -5.52 -10.92 17.60
C SER A 123 -5.37 -12.43 17.38
N ARG A 124 -5.42 -12.89 16.11
CA ARG A 124 -5.17 -14.30 15.73
C ARG A 124 -3.81 -14.78 16.22
N ASP A 125 -2.81 -13.92 16.07
CA ASP A 125 -1.41 -14.21 16.39
C ASP A 125 -1.03 -13.84 17.83
N HIS A 126 -2.02 -13.54 18.69
CA HIS A 126 -1.84 -13.20 20.10
C HIS A 126 -0.81 -12.08 20.33
N PHE A 127 -0.81 -11.06 19.46
CA PHE A 127 0.12 -9.92 19.51
C PHE A 127 1.60 -10.37 19.61
N THR A 128 1.94 -11.45 18.93
CA THR A 128 3.26 -12.08 18.98
C THR A 128 3.80 -12.29 17.56
N CYS A 129 5.08 -11.97 17.36
CA CYS A 129 5.75 -12.23 16.09
C CYS A 129 5.78 -13.74 15.81
N GLN A 130 5.14 -14.17 14.71
CA GLN A 130 5.05 -15.59 14.38
C GLN A 130 6.36 -16.17 13.84
N THR A 131 7.32 -15.31 13.45
CA THR A 131 8.66 -15.75 13.07
C THR A 131 9.55 -15.99 14.29
N CYS A 132 9.76 -15.00 15.17
CA CYS A 132 10.73 -15.13 16.26
C CYS A 132 10.12 -15.27 17.66
N GLY A 133 8.82 -15.02 17.85
CA GLY A 133 8.14 -15.11 19.15
C GLY A 133 8.22 -13.84 20.00
N ARG A 134 8.87 -12.77 19.52
CA ARG A 134 8.93 -11.49 20.25
C ARG A 134 7.57 -10.77 20.29
N THR A 135 7.34 -10.05 21.37
CA THR A 135 6.17 -9.24 21.70
C THR A 135 6.58 -7.76 21.83
N PRO A 136 5.63 -6.81 21.91
CA PRO A 136 5.95 -5.40 22.15
C PRO A 136 6.67 -5.11 23.48
N GLN A 137 6.70 -6.07 24.42
CA GLN A 137 7.39 -5.95 25.69
C GLN A 137 8.90 -6.25 25.57
N ASP A 138 9.32 -6.93 24.51
CA ASP A 138 10.71 -7.31 24.28
C ASP A 138 11.53 -6.14 23.71
N ASP A 139 12.82 -6.12 24.04
CA ASP A 139 13.76 -5.14 23.49
C ASP A 139 14.12 -5.46 22.03
N ASP A 140 14.32 -4.41 21.24
CA ASP A 140 14.86 -4.52 19.89
C ASP A 140 16.36 -4.90 19.98
N PRO A 141 16.77 -6.08 19.48
CA PRO A 141 18.16 -6.54 19.56
C PRO A 141 19.16 -5.68 18.78
N PHE A 142 18.69 -4.84 17.85
CA PHE A 142 19.54 -4.01 17.00
C PHE A 142 19.43 -2.52 17.31
N LYS A 143 18.50 -2.11 18.19
CA LYS A 143 18.29 -0.72 18.58
C LYS A 143 18.23 -0.59 20.10
N PRO A 144 19.35 -0.24 20.76
CA PRO A 144 19.39 -0.07 22.22
C PRO A 144 18.32 0.93 22.71
N ASN A 145 17.66 0.60 23.82
CA ASN A 145 16.57 1.38 24.44
C ASN A 145 15.28 1.49 23.59
N HIS A 146 15.12 0.67 22.56
CA HIS A 146 13.87 0.56 21.81
C HIS A 146 13.19 -0.77 22.08
N LYS A 147 11.86 -0.75 22.12
CA LYS A 147 11.02 -1.95 22.14
C LYS A 147 10.70 -2.40 20.72
N VAL A 148 10.45 -3.70 20.58
CA VAL A 148 9.94 -4.27 19.34
C VAL A 148 8.60 -3.64 18.98
N THR A 149 8.42 -3.32 17.70
CA THR A 149 7.13 -2.94 17.12
C THR A 149 6.60 -4.06 16.25
N LEU A 150 5.28 -4.32 16.28
CA LEU A 150 4.64 -5.32 15.42
C LEU A 150 4.17 -4.69 14.11
N HIS A 151 4.30 -5.47 13.06
CA HIS A 151 3.91 -5.18 11.69
C HIS A 151 3.10 -6.35 11.14
N VAL A 152 2.23 -6.05 10.19
CA VAL A 152 1.49 -7.04 9.42
C VAL A 152 2.27 -7.28 8.13
N GLY A 153 2.91 -8.44 8.04
CA GLY A 153 3.65 -8.90 6.86
C GLY A 153 2.76 -9.74 5.95
N HIS A 154 3.05 -9.76 4.65
CA HIS A 154 2.38 -10.68 3.74
C HIS A 154 2.95 -12.09 3.89
N ILE A 155 2.08 -13.11 3.89
CA ILE A 155 2.53 -14.51 3.86
C ILE A 155 3.15 -14.83 2.49
N ILE A 156 2.49 -14.40 1.41
CA ILE A 156 2.97 -14.51 0.03
C ILE A 156 3.31 -13.12 -0.48
N ALA A 157 4.55 -12.90 -0.92
CA ALA A 157 5.02 -11.60 -1.34
C ALA A 157 4.29 -11.10 -2.61
N HIS A 158 3.94 -9.82 -2.67
CA HIS A 158 3.29 -9.22 -3.85
C HIS A 158 4.06 -9.44 -5.17
N LYS A 159 5.39 -9.61 -5.11
CA LYS A 159 6.23 -9.85 -6.29
C LYS A 159 6.19 -11.29 -6.81
N SER A 160 5.85 -12.28 -5.98
CA SER A 160 5.66 -13.67 -6.43
C SER A 160 4.28 -13.89 -7.06
N ASN A 161 3.32 -12.97 -6.84
CA ASN A 161 2.07 -12.92 -7.59
C ASN A 161 2.30 -12.35 -9.00
N HIS A 162 2.77 -13.21 -9.91
CA HIS A 162 2.87 -12.92 -11.34
C HIS A 162 1.52 -12.73 -12.06
N ASN A 163 0.38 -12.82 -11.35
CA ASN A 163 -0.94 -12.65 -11.94
C ASN A 163 -1.76 -11.64 -11.14
N GLY A 164 -2.45 -10.77 -11.89
CA GLY A 164 -3.25 -9.64 -11.41
C GLY A 164 -4.53 -10.06 -10.72
N ASP A 165 -4.42 -10.71 -9.56
CA ASP A 165 -5.59 -11.01 -8.77
C ASP A 165 -5.97 -9.76 -7.97
N ASN A 166 -7.04 -9.10 -8.41
CA ASN A 166 -7.89 -8.22 -7.60
C ASN A 166 -8.55 -9.01 -6.46
N LYS A 167 -7.82 -9.88 -5.78
CA LYS A 167 -8.28 -10.60 -4.62
C LYS A 167 -8.38 -9.59 -3.48
N GLU A 168 -9.57 -9.51 -2.88
CA GLU A 168 -9.73 -8.79 -1.62
C GLU A 168 -8.81 -9.43 -0.56
N LEU A 169 -7.89 -8.64 -0.02
CA LEU A 169 -6.97 -9.10 1.01
C LEU A 169 -7.73 -9.25 2.33
N THR A 170 -7.54 -10.39 2.97
CA THR A 170 -8.13 -10.77 4.25
C THR A 170 -7.04 -11.02 5.29
N ALA A 171 -7.39 -11.20 6.56
CA ALA A 171 -6.40 -11.54 7.61
C ALA A 171 -5.56 -12.79 7.28
N ASP A 172 -6.11 -13.73 6.50
CA ASP A 172 -5.43 -14.96 6.11
C ASP A 172 -4.27 -14.73 5.13
N ASP A 173 -4.24 -13.59 4.45
CA ASP A 173 -3.15 -13.22 3.54
C ASP A 173 -1.92 -12.65 4.29
N PHE A 174 -2.01 -12.51 5.61
CA PHE A 174 -1.03 -11.82 6.43
C PHE A 174 -0.62 -12.56 7.70
N ILE A 175 0.52 -12.14 8.25
CA ILE A 175 1.11 -12.68 9.46
C ILE A 175 1.71 -11.56 10.33
N THR A 176 1.67 -11.74 11.64
CA THR A 176 2.29 -10.82 12.59
C THR A 176 3.80 -11.00 12.61
N MET A 177 4.54 -9.93 12.35
CA MET A 177 5.99 -9.89 12.36
C MET A 177 6.48 -8.75 13.25
N CYS A 178 7.58 -8.94 13.97
CA CYS A 178 8.28 -7.82 14.58
C CYS A 178 9.01 -6.99 13.52
N ASN A 179 9.35 -5.74 13.84
CA ASN A 179 10.09 -4.85 12.96
C ASN A 179 11.39 -5.49 12.44
N VAL A 180 12.11 -6.21 13.31
CA VAL A 180 13.34 -6.92 12.95
C VAL A 180 13.10 -8.01 11.88
N CYS A 181 12.12 -8.89 12.10
CA CYS A 181 11.81 -9.96 11.15
C CYS A 181 11.22 -9.39 9.86
N ASN A 182 10.36 -8.37 9.95
CA ASN A 182 9.75 -7.72 8.80
C ASN A 182 10.80 -7.02 7.92
N GLU A 183 11.72 -6.27 8.52
CA GLU A 183 12.85 -5.64 7.81
C GLU A 183 13.79 -6.70 7.20
N GLY A 184 14.02 -7.81 7.91
CA GLY A 184 14.84 -8.94 7.42
C GLY A 184 14.21 -9.67 6.24
N ALA A 185 12.88 -9.82 6.21
CA ALA A 185 12.14 -10.48 5.13
C ALA A 185 12.30 -9.77 3.78
N LYS A 186 12.26 -8.42 3.80
CA LYS A 186 12.17 -7.59 2.60
C LYS A 186 11.03 -8.07 1.69
N ASN A 187 11.35 -8.57 0.49
CA ASN A 187 10.39 -9.11 -0.47
C ASN A 187 10.48 -10.64 -0.60
N ASN A 188 11.14 -11.32 0.35
CA ASN A 188 11.28 -12.77 0.37
C ASN A 188 10.19 -13.39 1.25
N GLU A 189 9.79 -14.59 0.90
CA GLU A 189 8.94 -15.42 1.75
C GLU A 189 9.77 -15.90 2.95
N ILE A 190 9.27 -15.65 4.16
CA ILE A 190 9.85 -16.20 5.38
C ILE A 190 9.04 -17.44 5.78
N PRO A 191 9.69 -18.59 6.03
CA PRO A 191 8.97 -19.76 6.51
C PRO A 191 8.30 -19.46 7.84
N THR A 192 7.00 -19.76 7.93
CA THR A 192 6.26 -19.66 9.18
C THR A 192 6.80 -20.72 10.14
N ILE A 193 7.30 -20.29 11.30
CA ILE A 193 7.84 -21.20 12.32
C ILE A 193 6.70 -21.60 13.25
N THR A 194 6.27 -22.86 13.18
CA THR A 194 5.17 -23.36 14.01
C THR A 194 5.61 -23.52 15.47
N LEU A 195 4.64 -23.61 16.39
CA LEU A 195 4.92 -23.97 17.78
C LEU A 195 5.66 -25.31 17.86
N LEU A 196 5.29 -26.28 17.02
CA LEU A 196 5.95 -27.57 16.96
C LEU A 196 7.42 -27.45 16.52
N ASP A 197 7.73 -26.57 15.55
CA ASP A 197 9.11 -26.33 15.13
C ASP A 197 9.94 -25.73 16.26
N ARG A 198 9.34 -24.84 17.06
CA ARG A 198 9.98 -24.30 18.28
C ARG A 198 10.23 -25.40 19.30
N VAL A 199 9.23 -26.22 19.59
CA VAL A 199 9.37 -27.36 20.53
C VAL A 199 10.43 -28.33 20.04
N LYS A 200 10.48 -28.64 18.74
CA LYS A 200 11.53 -29.50 18.14
C LYS A 200 12.94 -28.94 18.33
N ALA A 201 13.09 -27.62 18.28
CA ALA A 201 14.37 -26.94 18.46
C ALA A 201 14.81 -26.80 19.94
N CYS A 202 13.89 -26.96 20.90
CA CYS A 202 14.20 -26.88 22.34
C CYS A 202 15.10 -28.04 22.83
N SER A 203 15.75 -27.82 23.97
CA SER A 203 16.51 -28.84 24.70
C SER A 203 15.60 -29.99 25.18
N VAL A 204 16.21 -31.13 25.53
CA VAL A 204 15.47 -32.30 26.06
C VAL A 204 14.72 -31.93 27.34
N ASN A 205 15.33 -31.14 28.22
CA ASN A 205 14.71 -30.73 29.48
C ASN A 205 13.47 -29.83 29.26
N GLU A 206 13.55 -28.87 28.34
CA GLU A 206 12.41 -28.02 27.99
C GLU A 206 11.29 -28.83 27.34
N LYS A 207 11.63 -29.78 26.45
CA LYS A 207 10.65 -30.70 25.85
C LYS A 207 9.94 -31.53 26.92
N GLN A 208 10.67 -32.04 27.91
CA GLN A 208 10.10 -32.81 29.01
C GLN A 208 9.15 -31.96 29.85
N ALA A 209 9.55 -30.73 30.21
CA ALA A 209 8.70 -29.81 30.96
C ALA A 209 7.39 -29.47 30.21
N ILE A 210 7.47 -29.27 28.88
CA ILE A 210 6.29 -29.05 28.04
C ILE A 210 5.40 -30.30 28.01
N TYR A 211 5.98 -31.49 27.88
CA TYR A 211 5.23 -32.76 27.91
C TYR A 211 4.49 -32.95 29.23
N ASP A 212 5.17 -32.76 30.37
CA ASP A 212 4.57 -32.96 31.69
C ASP A 212 3.42 -31.97 31.92
N PHE A 213 3.62 -30.69 31.57
CA PHE A 213 2.56 -29.68 31.63
C PHE A 213 1.34 -30.04 30.76
N LEU A 214 1.58 -30.46 29.51
CA LEU A 214 0.50 -30.79 28.58
C LEU A 214 -0.25 -32.04 29.04
N LYS A 215 0.46 -33.05 29.53
CA LYS A 215 -0.11 -34.28 30.05
C LYS A 215 -1.10 -33.99 31.17
N ASP A 216 -0.70 -33.17 32.15
CA ASP A 216 -1.56 -32.79 33.28
C ASP A 216 -2.76 -31.92 32.87
N SER A 217 -2.69 -31.25 31.71
CA SER A 217 -3.74 -30.37 31.20
C SER A 217 -4.73 -31.03 30.22
N LEU A 218 -4.39 -32.22 29.72
CA LEU A 218 -5.15 -32.96 28.70
C LEU A 218 -5.89 -34.18 29.26
N ASP A 219 -5.57 -34.59 30.48
CA ASP A 219 -6.34 -35.57 31.28
C ASP A 219 -7.53 -34.89 31.99
#